data_AF-A0A9Q0Y283-F1
#
_entry.id   AF-A0A9Q0Y283-F1
#
_cell.length_a   1.000
_cell.length_b   1.000
_cell.length_c   1.000
_cell.angle_alpha   90.00
_cell.angle_beta   90.00
_cell.angle_gamma   90.00
#
_symmetry.space_group_name_H-M   'P 1'
#
loop_
_entity.id
_entity.type
_entity.pdbx_description
1 polymer ?
#
loop_
_entity_poly.entity_id
_entity_poly.type
_entity_poly.pdbx_seq_one_letter_code
_entity_poly.pdbx_strand_id
1 'polypeptide(L)'
;MINFTVTFQGLQDQLLSAVVIKEKPELEQKRCELLESISTDLITLRELEQKSLRLLQKTNGHLLDDQDLIDNLQRTKITSTEIFERVEASAATEATIEILRKSYLPIATRGAVLYFVVADLVHINYMYQFSLEWFHKIFADSVDDITKQKSDLSMKISSTSRTRIPQMQSKLSTREDLDQPECEADDFKIHVNDIIEKLTSNVHKTVSIALFSENQVCFAFLLCTAIMKNNCNENEITNNLGTIQENQWNFFLHASMMANIADIHDSGSTGSCAFMKTPPHWITEMMWKECQYMSTHMPAFSLLCESLLSNPQQWRAFINSQNVYYLISTCYKPVSSQQGMEILEGQSLLSVRKYGRMMEEAPDLTPFWIHTDRSEGVEEW
;
A
#
# COMPACT_ATOMS: atom_id res chain seq x y z
N MET A 1 32.14 3.55 11.47
CA MET A 1 31.03 2.58 11.35
C MET A 1 30.22 2.94 10.12
N ILE A 2 29.75 1.96 9.36
CA ILE A 2 28.86 2.16 8.20
C ILE A 2 27.43 1.86 8.67
N ASN A 3 26.47 2.73 8.34
CA ASN A 3 25.07 2.56 8.72
C ASN A 3 24.35 1.67 7.68
N PHE A 4 23.87 0.51 8.11
CA PHE A 4 23.09 -0.43 7.29
C PHE A 4 21.59 -0.39 7.61
N THR A 5 21.11 0.67 8.26
CA THR A 5 19.69 0.82 8.58
C THR A 5 18.90 1.02 7.29
N VAL A 6 17.88 0.18 7.09
CA VAL A 6 16.98 0.25 5.94
C VAL A 6 16.10 1.49 6.09
N THR A 7 16.11 2.37 5.08
CA THR A 7 15.25 3.55 5.03
C THR A 7 14.01 3.27 4.19
N PHE A 8 12.92 4.00 4.44
CA PHE A 8 11.68 3.85 3.68
C PHE A 8 11.89 4.03 2.18
N GLN A 9 12.53 5.15 1.79
CA GLN A 9 12.83 5.44 0.39
C GLN A 9 13.76 4.39 -0.23
N GLY A 10 14.82 3.99 0.49
CA GLY A 10 15.79 3.01 -0.02
C GLY A 10 15.14 1.65 -0.29
N LEU A 11 14.26 1.19 0.61
CA LEU A 11 13.53 -0.04 0.40
C LEU A 11 12.50 0.08 -0.73
N GLN A 12 11.77 1.19 -0.79
CA GLN A 12 10.81 1.46 -1.88
C GLN A 12 11.51 1.39 -3.24
N ASP A 13 12.67 2.02 -3.40
CA ASP A 13 13.44 1.99 -4.65
C ASP A 13 13.92 0.56 -4.99
N GLN A 14 14.38 -0.21 -3.99
CA GLN A 14 14.78 -1.61 -4.16
C GLN A 14 13.60 -2.49 -4.63
N LEU A 15 12.45 -2.35 -3.98
CA LEU A 15 11.24 -3.11 -4.34
C LEU A 15 10.70 -2.68 -5.71
N LEU A 16 10.78 -1.39 -6.06
CA LEU A 16 10.39 -0.90 -7.37
C LEU A 16 11.23 -1.55 -8.48
N SER A 17 12.55 -1.57 -8.33
CA SER A 17 13.42 -2.27 -9.27
C SER A 17 13.08 -3.76 -9.34
N ALA A 18 12.82 -4.42 -8.21
CA ALA A 18 12.45 -5.84 -8.21
C ALA A 18 11.14 -6.12 -8.99
N VAL A 19 10.10 -5.29 -8.83
CA VAL A 19 8.84 -5.44 -9.60
C VAL A 19 9.08 -5.23 -11.09
N VAL A 20 9.82 -4.18 -11.46
CA VAL A 20 10.01 -3.80 -12.87
C VAL A 20 10.83 -4.86 -13.61
N ILE A 21 11.85 -5.44 -12.95
CA ILE A 21 12.62 -6.57 -13.50
C ILE A 21 11.69 -7.75 -13.85
N LYS A 22 10.67 -8.00 -13.03
CA LYS A 22 9.72 -9.10 -13.23
C LYS A 22 8.65 -8.80 -14.27
N GLU A 23 8.04 -7.62 -14.19
CA GLU A 23 6.90 -7.23 -15.04
C GLU A 23 7.34 -6.74 -16.43
N LYS A 24 8.44 -5.99 -16.52
CA LYS A 24 8.96 -5.41 -17.77
C LYS A 24 10.49 -5.49 -17.81
N PRO A 25 11.07 -6.71 -17.97
CA PRO A 25 12.53 -6.88 -17.99
C PRO A 25 13.21 -6.07 -19.09
N GLU A 26 12.59 -5.93 -20.26
CA GLU A 26 13.12 -5.13 -21.38
C GLU A 26 13.27 -3.65 -21.00
N LEU A 27 12.35 -3.10 -20.20
CA LEU A 27 12.40 -1.72 -19.74
C LEU A 27 13.59 -1.50 -18.80
N GLU A 28 13.82 -2.43 -17.86
CA GLU A 28 14.94 -2.32 -16.93
C GLU A 28 16.28 -2.56 -17.64
N GLN A 29 16.35 -3.50 -18.58
CA GLN A 29 17.55 -3.71 -19.40
C GLN A 29 17.92 -2.43 -20.16
N LYS A 30 16.94 -1.81 -20.82
CA LYS A 30 17.15 -0.57 -21.57
C LYS A 30 17.59 0.58 -20.67
N ARG A 31 17.09 0.63 -19.44
CA ARG A 31 17.55 1.58 -18.41
C ARG A 31 19.02 1.35 -18.05
N CYS A 32 19.42 0.10 -17.80
CA CYS A 32 20.79 -0.26 -17.47
C CYS A 32 21.77 0.10 -18.60
N GLU A 33 21.44 -0.28 -19.84
CA GLU A 33 22.24 0.05 -21.02
C GLU A 33 22.40 1.58 -21.20
N LEU A 34 21.32 2.32 -20.97
CA LEU A 34 21.31 3.77 -21.09
C LEU A 34 22.14 4.44 -19.98
N LEU A 35 22.05 3.98 -18.74
CA LEU A 35 22.87 4.46 -17.62
C LEU A 35 24.36 4.18 -17.84
N GLU A 36 24.70 3.00 -18.36
CA GLU A 36 26.06 2.68 -18.75
C GLU A 36 26.56 3.61 -19.86
N SER A 37 25.76 3.82 -20.91
CA SER A 37 26.09 4.76 -21.99
C SER A 37 26.31 6.18 -21.46
N ILE A 38 25.41 6.71 -20.64
CA ILE A 38 25.56 8.04 -20.03
C ILE A 38 26.85 8.11 -19.20
N SER A 39 27.11 7.09 -18.38
CA SER A 39 28.32 7.04 -17.55
C SER A 39 29.60 7.07 -18.40
N THR A 40 29.64 6.25 -19.46
CA THR A 40 30.78 6.24 -20.39
C THR A 40 30.95 7.59 -21.09
N ASP A 41 29.87 8.20 -21.57
CA ASP A 41 29.90 9.50 -22.22
C ASP A 41 30.39 10.60 -21.27
N LEU A 42 29.92 10.63 -20.01
CA LEU A 42 30.40 11.57 -18.99
C LEU A 42 31.89 11.39 -18.67
N ILE A 43 32.38 10.15 -18.64
CA ILE A 43 33.81 9.86 -18.48
C ILE A 43 34.59 10.41 -19.69
N THR A 44 34.13 10.13 -20.92
CA THR A 44 34.82 10.62 -22.13
C THR A 44 34.85 12.14 -22.22
N LEU A 45 33.78 12.84 -21.81
CA LEU A 45 33.76 14.30 -21.70
C LEU A 45 34.84 14.82 -20.75
N ARG A 46 34.98 14.21 -19.58
CA ARG A 46 36.03 14.55 -18.61
C ARG A 46 37.43 14.27 -19.17
N GLU A 47 37.62 13.18 -19.90
CA GLU A 47 38.89 12.85 -20.54
C GLU A 47 39.26 13.85 -21.65
N LEU A 48 38.29 14.27 -22.46
CA LEU A 48 38.48 15.30 -23.49
C LEU A 48 38.85 16.66 -22.88
N GLU A 49 38.19 17.04 -21.79
CA GLU A 49 38.52 18.24 -21.02
C GLU A 49 39.96 18.15 -20.49
N GLN A 50 40.32 17.05 -19.83
CA GLN A 50 41.65 16.87 -19.27
C GLN A 50 42.73 16.81 -20.35
N LYS A 51 42.45 16.21 -21.51
CA LYS A 51 43.35 16.19 -22.67
C LYS A 51 43.59 17.61 -23.19
N SER A 52 42.53 18.42 -23.30
CA SER A 52 42.64 19.83 -23.73
C SER A 52 43.49 20.64 -22.76
N LEU A 53 43.28 20.49 -21.46
CA LEU A 53 44.10 21.16 -20.42
C LEU A 53 45.57 20.76 -20.50
N ARG A 54 45.87 19.46 -20.70
CA ARG A 54 47.26 18.98 -20.84
C ARG A 54 47.93 19.52 -22.09
N LEU A 55 47.21 19.60 -23.22
CA LEU A 55 47.73 20.18 -24.45
C LEU A 55 48.07 21.66 -24.25
N LEU A 56 47.16 22.44 -23.68
CA LEU A 56 47.38 23.86 -23.36
C LEU A 56 48.55 24.07 -22.38
N GLN A 57 48.73 23.19 -21.40
CA GLN A 57 49.83 23.27 -20.44
C GLN A 57 51.20 22.94 -21.07
N LYS A 58 51.24 22.04 -22.06
CA LYS A 58 52.49 21.56 -22.68
C LYS A 58 53.03 22.54 -23.72
N THR A 59 52.18 23.35 -24.34
CA THR A 59 52.59 24.31 -25.37
C THR A 59 53.39 25.46 -24.75
N ASN A 60 54.68 25.51 -25.06
CA ASN A 60 55.58 26.60 -24.69
C ASN A 60 55.83 27.50 -25.91
N GLY A 61 55.34 28.75 -25.89
CA GLY A 61 55.45 29.69 -27.01
C GLY A 61 54.17 30.47 -27.26
N HIS A 62 54.03 31.09 -28.43
CA HIS A 62 52.79 31.77 -28.84
C HIS A 62 51.75 30.75 -29.29
N LEU A 63 50.66 30.60 -28.54
CA LEU A 63 49.63 29.57 -28.78
C LEU A 63 49.00 29.61 -30.18
N LEU A 64 49.01 30.77 -30.83
CA LEU A 64 48.39 30.98 -32.14
C LEU A 64 49.22 30.42 -33.30
N ASP A 65 50.51 30.10 -33.07
CA ASP A 65 51.41 29.58 -34.11
C ASP A 65 51.41 28.04 -34.18
N ASP A 66 50.82 27.36 -33.19
CA ASP A 66 50.74 25.90 -33.12
C ASP A 66 49.44 25.43 -33.81
N GLN A 67 49.51 25.24 -35.12
CA GLN A 67 48.35 24.80 -35.93
C GLN A 67 47.82 23.43 -35.48
N ASP A 68 48.70 22.51 -35.08
CA ASP A 68 48.31 21.18 -34.60
C ASP A 68 47.53 21.27 -33.27
N LEU A 69 47.88 22.20 -32.38
CA LEU A 69 47.12 22.48 -31.17
C LEU A 69 45.72 23.01 -31.50
N ILE A 70 45.62 23.99 -32.40
CA ILE A 70 44.35 24.60 -32.80
C ILE A 70 43.42 23.55 -33.40
N ASP A 71 43.92 22.72 -34.30
CA ASP A 71 43.13 21.66 -34.96
C ASP A 71 42.68 20.61 -33.94
N ASN A 72 43.54 20.22 -32.98
CA ASN A 72 43.16 19.30 -31.91
C ASN A 72 42.10 19.87 -30.96
N LEU A 73 42.19 21.16 -30.61
CA LEU A 73 41.20 21.84 -29.77
C LEU A 73 39.87 22.00 -30.50
N GLN A 74 39.89 22.33 -31.78
CA GLN A 74 38.68 22.39 -32.61
C GLN A 74 38.01 21.02 -32.72
N ARG A 75 38.78 19.97 -33.01
CA ARG A 75 38.26 18.59 -33.07
C ARG A 75 37.69 18.15 -31.72
N THR A 76 38.39 18.46 -30.61
CA THR A 76 37.93 18.13 -29.26
C THR A 76 36.64 18.86 -28.92
N LYS A 77 36.51 20.14 -29.31
CA LYS A 77 35.28 20.91 -29.15
C LYS A 77 34.10 20.27 -29.90
N ILE A 78 34.29 19.91 -31.17
CA ILE A 78 33.24 19.27 -31.99
C ILE A 78 32.81 17.94 -31.37
N THR A 79 33.77 17.07 -31.03
CA THR A 79 33.44 15.78 -30.40
C THR A 79 32.77 15.96 -29.03
N SER A 80 33.22 16.93 -28.23
CA SER A 80 32.60 17.23 -26.93
C SER A 80 31.16 17.75 -27.09
N THR A 81 30.86 18.56 -28.11
CA THR A 81 29.49 19.02 -28.36
C THR A 81 28.60 17.87 -28.82
N GLU A 82 29.09 16.99 -29.68
CA GLU A 82 28.33 15.79 -30.13
C GLU A 82 28.03 14.84 -28.96
N ILE A 83 28.99 14.61 -28.06
CA ILE A 83 28.78 13.78 -26.86
C ILE A 83 27.80 14.46 -25.91
N PHE A 84 27.87 15.78 -25.75
CA PHE A 84 26.95 16.53 -24.89
C PHE A 84 25.50 16.42 -25.39
N GLU A 85 25.27 16.61 -26.68
CA GLU A 85 23.94 16.44 -27.30
C GLU A 85 23.43 15.00 -27.12
N ARG A 86 24.31 14.00 -27.23
CA ARG A 86 23.94 12.59 -26.97
C ARG A 86 23.56 12.35 -25.51
N VAL A 87 24.30 12.90 -24.56
CA VAL A 87 23.98 12.79 -23.11
C VAL A 87 22.62 13.41 -22.83
N GLU A 88 22.32 14.58 -23.41
CA GLU A 88 21.03 15.25 -23.25
C GLU A 88 19.87 14.40 -23.81
N ALA A 89 20.03 13.84 -25.02
CA ALA A 89 19.04 12.94 -25.61
C ALA A 89 18.83 11.66 -24.79
N SER A 90 19.91 11.06 -24.27
CA SER A 90 19.81 9.89 -23.38
C SER A 90 19.12 10.25 -22.06
N ALA A 91 19.42 11.40 -21.45
CA ALA A 91 18.75 11.85 -20.22
C ALA A 91 17.24 12.09 -20.41
N ALA A 92 16.82 12.63 -21.56
CA ALA A 92 15.40 12.76 -21.89
C ALA A 92 14.70 11.39 -22.02
N THR A 93 15.40 10.42 -22.60
CA THR A 93 14.92 9.03 -22.70
C THR A 93 14.87 8.36 -21.33
N GLU A 94 15.86 8.59 -20.47
CA GLU A 94 15.89 8.12 -19.07
C GLU A 94 14.69 8.64 -18.29
N ALA A 95 14.39 9.93 -18.42
CA ALA A 95 13.22 10.55 -17.76
C ALA A 95 11.91 9.88 -18.20
N THR A 96 11.79 9.51 -19.48
CA THR A 96 10.63 8.78 -20.00
C THR A 96 10.53 7.37 -19.40
N ILE A 97 11.66 6.67 -19.31
CA ILE A 97 11.74 5.35 -18.65
C ILE A 97 11.40 5.46 -17.17
N GLU A 98 11.87 6.51 -16.48
CA GLU A 98 11.57 6.78 -15.07
C GLU A 98 10.07 6.96 -14.84
N ILE A 99 9.37 7.69 -15.71
CA ILE A 99 7.91 7.85 -15.64
C ILE A 99 7.21 6.49 -15.77
N LEU A 100 7.61 5.67 -16.75
CA LEU A 100 7.08 4.32 -16.90
C LEU A 100 7.38 3.45 -15.68
N ARG A 101 8.55 3.60 -15.07
CA ARG A 101 8.93 2.85 -13.87
C ARG A 101 8.07 3.27 -12.67
N LYS A 102 7.84 4.58 -12.49
CA LYS A 102 6.98 5.13 -11.44
C LYS A 102 5.52 4.68 -11.52
N SER A 103 5.05 4.16 -12.66
CA SER A 103 3.71 3.54 -12.73
C SER A 103 3.55 2.33 -11.80
N TYR A 104 4.65 1.64 -11.45
CA TYR A 104 4.67 0.53 -10.49
C TYR A 104 5.02 0.95 -9.06
N LEU A 105 5.27 2.25 -8.82
CA LEU A 105 5.59 2.79 -7.50
C LEU A 105 4.57 2.40 -6.42
N PRO A 106 3.24 2.37 -6.66
CA PRO A 106 2.27 1.98 -5.64
C PRO A 106 2.52 0.59 -5.03
N ILE A 107 3.00 -0.37 -5.83
CA ILE A 107 3.33 -1.73 -5.37
C ILE A 107 4.54 -1.68 -4.43
N ALA A 108 5.57 -0.93 -4.80
CA ALA A 108 6.77 -0.76 -3.99
C ALA A 108 6.50 0.00 -2.69
N THR A 109 5.68 1.07 -2.74
CA THR A 109 5.22 1.79 -1.55
C THR A 109 4.48 0.87 -0.61
N ARG A 110 3.54 0.07 -1.14
CA ARG A 110 2.82 -0.93 -0.34
C ARG A 110 3.78 -1.92 0.31
N GLY A 111 4.71 -2.48 -0.46
CA GLY A 111 5.71 -3.42 0.05
C GLY A 111 6.56 -2.82 1.16
N ALA A 112 7.01 -1.56 1.01
CA ALA A 112 7.77 -0.88 2.05
C ALA A 112 6.96 -0.71 3.33
N VAL A 113 5.70 -0.24 3.23
CA VAL A 113 4.79 -0.11 4.40
C VAL A 113 4.63 -1.45 5.11
N LEU A 114 4.36 -2.53 4.36
CA LEU A 114 4.20 -3.87 4.94
C LEU A 114 5.47 -4.34 5.66
N TYR A 115 6.64 -4.13 5.06
CA TYR A 115 7.91 -4.49 5.68
C TYR A 115 8.15 -3.76 7.01
N PHE A 116 7.95 -2.44 7.06
CA PHE A 116 8.19 -1.69 8.29
C PHE A 116 7.22 -2.10 9.41
N VAL A 117 5.96 -2.38 9.09
CA VAL A 117 5.03 -2.95 10.09
C VAL A 117 5.53 -4.28 10.61
N VAL A 118 6.03 -5.16 9.74
CA VAL A 118 6.58 -6.47 10.15
C VAL A 118 7.87 -6.33 10.94
N ALA A 119 8.75 -5.40 10.57
CA ALA A 119 9.99 -5.11 11.28
C ALA A 119 9.72 -4.54 12.69
N ASP A 120 8.67 -3.74 12.84
CA ASP A 120 8.27 -3.16 14.11
C ASP A 120 7.67 -4.17 15.10
N LEU A 121 7.31 -5.39 14.65
CA LEU A 121 6.77 -6.45 15.52
C LEU A 121 7.73 -6.89 16.62
N VAL A 122 9.04 -6.68 16.45
CA VAL A 122 10.06 -6.91 17.50
C VAL A 122 9.73 -6.15 18.79
N HIS A 123 9.09 -4.98 18.70
CA HIS A 123 8.71 -4.19 19.87
C HIS A 123 7.56 -4.81 20.66
N ILE A 124 6.75 -5.66 20.04
CA ILE A 124 5.69 -6.43 20.72
C ILE A 124 6.30 -7.65 21.40
N ASN A 125 7.11 -8.41 20.64
CA ASN A 125 7.83 -9.56 21.17
C ASN A 125 9.15 -9.72 20.42
N TYR A 126 10.25 -9.87 21.16
CA TYR A 126 11.59 -10.04 20.60
C TYR A 126 11.72 -11.26 19.67
N MET A 127 10.83 -12.25 19.79
CA MET A 127 10.81 -13.43 18.90
C MET A 127 10.31 -13.11 17.49
N TYR A 128 9.61 -11.99 17.28
CA TYR A 128 9.03 -11.61 15.99
C TYR A 128 10.03 -10.87 15.10
N GLN A 129 11.19 -11.48 14.88
CA GLN A 129 12.24 -10.91 14.06
C GLN A 129 12.24 -11.57 12.69
N PHE A 130 11.96 -10.77 11.65
CA PHE A 130 11.98 -11.19 10.26
C PHE A 130 13.14 -10.51 9.53
N SER A 131 13.81 -11.23 8.64
CA SER A 131 14.89 -10.66 7.83
C SER A 131 14.34 -9.98 6.58
N LEU A 132 15.06 -8.94 6.11
CA LEU A 132 14.73 -8.29 4.85
C LEU A 132 14.81 -9.26 3.65
N GLU A 133 15.76 -10.19 3.66
CA GLU A 133 15.88 -11.21 2.60
C GLU A 133 14.64 -12.12 2.53
N TRP A 134 14.11 -12.52 3.68
CA TRP A 134 12.86 -13.29 3.75
C TRP A 134 11.70 -12.49 3.17
N PHE A 135 11.60 -11.20 3.50
CA PHE A 135 10.56 -10.33 2.98
C PHE A 135 10.66 -10.17 1.45
N HIS A 136 11.87 -10.00 0.91
CA HIS A 136 12.09 -9.94 -0.54
C HIS A 136 11.60 -11.20 -1.26
N LYS A 137 11.77 -12.38 -0.67
CA LYS A 137 11.26 -13.64 -1.25
C LYS A 137 9.74 -13.64 -1.33
N ILE A 138 9.05 -13.31 -0.23
CA ILE A 138 7.58 -13.22 -0.22
C ILE A 138 7.09 -12.18 -1.21
N PHE A 139 7.78 -11.04 -1.31
CA PHE A 139 7.45 -9.99 -2.25
C PHE A 139 7.55 -10.49 -3.71
N ALA A 140 8.68 -11.11 -4.07
CA ALA A 140 8.90 -11.66 -5.40
C ALA A 140 7.90 -12.78 -5.74
N ASP A 141 7.64 -13.69 -4.80
CA ASP A 141 6.67 -14.78 -4.99
C ASP A 141 5.24 -14.24 -5.21
N SER A 142 4.87 -13.16 -4.50
CA SER A 142 3.55 -12.54 -4.64
C SER A 142 3.34 -11.89 -6.01
N VAL A 143 4.39 -11.29 -6.58
CA VAL A 143 4.35 -10.75 -7.95
C VAL A 143 4.27 -11.89 -8.96
N ASP A 144 5.15 -12.89 -8.84
CA ASP A 144 5.21 -14.04 -9.75
C ASP A 144 3.88 -14.82 -9.82
N ASP A 145 3.17 -14.95 -8.69
CA ASP A 145 1.86 -15.60 -8.61
C ASP A 145 0.83 -14.95 -9.55
N ILE A 146 0.78 -13.61 -9.61
CA ILE A 146 -0.16 -12.87 -10.44
C ILE A 146 0.29 -12.87 -11.91
N THR A 147 1.59 -12.68 -12.16
CA THR A 147 2.14 -12.71 -13.53
C THR A 147 1.85 -14.07 -14.21
N LYS A 148 1.98 -15.19 -13.47
CA LYS A 148 1.62 -16.54 -13.95
C LYS A 148 0.13 -16.70 -14.22
N GLN A 149 -0.74 -16.19 -13.32
CA GLN A 149 -2.18 -16.24 -13.54
C GLN A 149 -2.59 -15.52 -14.82
N LYS A 150 -1.99 -14.36 -15.12
CA LYS A 150 -2.25 -13.60 -16.36
C LYS A 150 -1.79 -14.37 -17.60
N SER A 151 -0.62 -15.02 -17.57
CA SER A 151 -0.16 -15.83 -18.70
C SER A 151 -1.04 -17.06 -18.95
N ASP A 152 -1.50 -17.72 -17.90
CA ASP A 152 -2.37 -18.90 -18.00
C ASP A 152 -3.78 -18.53 -18.52
N LEU A 153 -4.31 -17.37 -18.12
CA LEU A 153 -5.57 -16.84 -18.66
C LEU A 153 -5.45 -16.56 -20.16
N SER A 154 -4.36 -15.94 -20.60
CA SER A 154 -4.08 -15.67 -22.01
C SER A 154 -3.98 -16.96 -22.85
N MET A 155 -3.35 -18.02 -22.32
CA MET A 155 -3.30 -19.33 -22.99
C MET A 155 -4.67 -20.03 -23.07
N LYS A 156 -5.54 -19.89 -22.06
CA LYS A 156 -6.89 -20.48 -22.08
C LYS A 156 -7.82 -19.81 -23.10
N ILE A 157 -7.74 -18.49 -23.24
CA ILE A 157 -8.55 -17.72 -24.20
C ILE A 157 -8.18 -18.07 -25.66
N SER A 158 -6.88 -18.26 -25.93
CA SER A 158 -6.37 -18.63 -27.26
C SER A 158 -6.63 -20.09 -27.65
N SER A 159 -6.81 -21.00 -26.69
CA SER A 159 -7.16 -22.40 -26.95
C SER A 159 -8.66 -22.65 -27.15
N THR A 160 -9.54 -21.81 -26.58
CA THR A 160 -11.00 -21.96 -26.67
C THR A 160 -11.57 -21.50 -28.01
N SER A 161 -10.83 -20.71 -28.79
CA SER A 161 -11.23 -20.18 -30.10
C SER A 161 -11.05 -21.17 -31.27
N ARG A 162 -10.76 -22.46 -31.01
CA ARG A 162 -10.53 -23.49 -32.06
C ARG A 162 -11.64 -24.53 -32.26
N THR A 163 -12.83 -24.37 -31.67
CA THR A 163 -13.97 -25.28 -31.96
C THR A 163 -14.95 -24.63 -32.94
N ARG A 164 -14.86 -25.03 -34.22
CA ARG A 164 -15.69 -24.60 -35.37
C ARG A 164 -17.17 -24.96 -35.23
N ILE A 165 -18.08 -24.13 -35.78
CA ILE A 165 -19.16 -24.46 -36.77
C ILE A 165 -19.51 -23.18 -37.61
N PRO A 166 -19.93 -23.26 -38.91
CA PRO A 166 -19.79 -22.18 -39.92
C PRO A 166 -21.08 -21.41 -40.33
N GLN A 167 -20.83 -20.21 -40.91
CA GLN A 167 -21.63 -19.38 -41.84
C GLN A 167 -23.10 -19.00 -41.54
N MET A 168 -23.38 -17.69 -41.43
CA MET A 168 -24.29 -16.98 -42.36
C MET A 168 -24.14 -15.45 -42.25
N GLN A 169 -24.18 -14.78 -43.40
CA GLN A 169 -23.96 -13.34 -43.59
C GLN A 169 -25.20 -12.52 -43.18
N SER A 170 -24.98 -11.38 -42.52
CA SER A 170 -25.79 -10.18 -42.79
C SER A 170 -24.98 -8.88 -42.59
N LYS A 171 -24.85 -8.20 -43.73
CA LYS A 171 -24.25 -6.92 -44.11
C LYS A 171 -24.26 -5.75 -43.09
N LEU A 172 -23.09 -5.09 -43.04
CA LEU A 172 -22.82 -3.66 -43.29
C LEU A 172 -23.56 -2.58 -42.47
N SER A 173 -22.82 -1.86 -41.62
CA SER A 173 -22.65 -0.42 -41.81
C SER A 173 -21.36 0.08 -41.15
N THR A 174 -20.62 0.83 -41.95
CA THR A 174 -19.45 1.63 -41.66
C THR A 174 -19.68 2.60 -40.50
N ARG A 175 -18.76 2.63 -39.54
CA ARG A 175 -18.38 3.81 -38.76
C ARG A 175 -16.99 3.57 -38.19
N GLU A 176 -15.98 4.01 -38.95
CA GLU A 176 -14.77 4.54 -38.34
C GLU A 176 -15.19 5.76 -37.53
N ASP A 177 -14.85 5.79 -36.23
CA ASP A 177 -14.40 6.98 -35.50
C ASP A 177 -14.26 6.67 -33.99
N LEU A 178 -13.01 6.81 -33.50
CA LEU A 178 -12.59 7.39 -32.22
C LEU A 178 -13.19 6.81 -30.91
N ASP A 179 -12.41 5.96 -30.23
CA ASP A 179 -12.19 5.94 -28.76
C ASP A 179 -11.55 4.60 -28.34
N GLN A 180 -10.23 4.58 -28.10
CA GLN A 180 -9.52 3.35 -27.70
C GLN A 180 -8.39 3.45 -26.65
N PRO A 181 -8.15 4.53 -25.88
CA PRO A 181 -7.14 4.50 -24.80
C PRO A 181 -7.66 4.15 -23.40
N GLU A 182 -8.98 4.20 -23.12
CA GLU A 182 -9.48 4.08 -21.74
C GLU A 182 -9.44 2.65 -21.18
N CYS A 183 -9.66 1.62 -22.00
CA CYS A 183 -9.69 0.22 -21.52
C CYS A 183 -8.32 -0.34 -21.10
N GLU A 184 -7.22 0.08 -21.76
CA GLU A 184 -5.88 -0.43 -21.43
C GLU A 184 -5.33 0.17 -20.12
N ALA A 185 -5.65 1.43 -19.86
CA ALA A 185 -5.24 2.11 -18.63
C ALA A 185 -5.95 1.52 -17.41
N ASP A 186 -7.20 1.11 -17.55
CA ASP A 186 -7.95 0.48 -16.47
C ASP A 186 -7.52 -0.99 -16.23
N ASP A 187 -7.18 -1.78 -17.27
CA ASP A 187 -6.59 -3.12 -17.09
C ASP A 187 -5.26 -3.05 -16.30
N PHE A 188 -4.42 -2.06 -16.60
CA PHE A 188 -3.17 -1.86 -15.87
C PHE A 188 -3.39 -1.54 -14.39
N LYS A 189 -4.33 -0.64 -14.07
CA LYS A 189 -4.67 -0.30 -12.67
C LYS A 189 -5.21 -1.52 -11.91
N ILE A 190 -6.07 -2.31 -12.55
CA ILE A 190 -6.60 -3.54 -11.97
C ILE A 190 -5.45 -4.50 -11.66
N HIS A 191 -4.56 -4.74 -12.62
CA HIS A 191 -3.39 -5.61 -12.44
C HIS A 191 -2.48 -5.15 -11.30
N VAL A 192 -2.19 -3.85 -11.21
CA VAL A 192 -1.40 -3.28 -10.10
C VAL A 192 -2.09 -3.53 -8.75
N ASN A 193 -3.40 -3.36 -8.68
CA ASN A 193 -4.17 -3.59 -7.46
C ASN A 193 -4.22 -5.07 -7.08
N ASP A 194 -4.36 -5.97 -8.05
CA ASP A 194 -4.32 -7.42 -7.81
C ASP A 194 -2.98 -7.84 -7.18
N ILE A 195 -1.86 -7.28 -7.65
CA ILE A 195 -0.53 -7.51 -7.05
C ILE A 195 -0.49 -6.97 -5.62
N ILE A 196 -0.98 -5.76 -5.38
CA ILE A 196 -1.03 -5.12 -4.05
C ILE A 196 -1.85 -5.95 -3.06
N GLU A 197 -3.02 -6.44 -3.46
CA GLU A 197 -3.90 -7.26 -2.63
C GLU A 197 -3.29 -8.62 -2.36
N LYS A 198 -2.74 -9.27 -3.39
CA LYS A 198 -2.07 -10.57 -3.27
C LYS A 198 -0.85 -10.48 -2.35
N LEU A 199 -0.03 -9.45 -2.50
CA LEU A 199 1.10 -9.19 -1.61
C LEU A 199 0.65 -8.98 -0.17
N THR A 200 -0.35 -8.13 0.05
CA THR A 200 -0.88 -7.84 1.39
C THR A 200 -1.42 -9.11 2.05
N SER A 201 -2.16 -9.93 1.30
CA SER A 201 -2.70 -11.21 1.77
C SER A 201 -1.61 -12.24 2.08
N ASN A 202 -0.62 -12.38 1.20
CA ASN A 202 0.49 -13.31 1.39
C ASN A 202 1.35 -12.93 2.62
N VAL A 203 1.67 -11.64 2.78
CA VAL A 203 2.39 -11.15 3.96
C VAL A 203 1.56 -11.39 5.22
N HIS A 204 0.29 -10.98 5.23
CA HIS A 204 -0.58 -11.18 6.39
C HIS A 204 -0.69 -12.65 6.77
N LYS A 205 -0.94 -13.54 5.80
CA LYS A 205 -1.06 -14.99 6.05
C LYS A 205 0.23 -15.58 6.61
N THR A 206 1.37 -15.27 5.99
CA THR A 206 2.65 -15.87 6.39
C THR A 206 3.10 -15.37 7.75
N VAL A 207 2.96 -14.08 8.03
CA VAL A 207 3.29 -13.51 9.34
C VAL A 207 2.33 -14.00 10.41
N SER A 208 1.01 -13.99 10.17
CA SER A 208 0.02 -14.42 11.16
C SER A 208 0.18 -15.88 11.59
N ILE A 209 0.69 -16.77 10.72
CA ILE A 209 1.04 -18.15 11.09
C ILE A 209 2.23 -18.20 12.06
N ALA A 210 3.17 -17.26 11.95
CA ALA A 210 4.35 -17.17 12.82
C ALA A 210 4.08 -16.44 14.15
N LEU A 211 2.94 -15.74 14.28
CA LEU A 211 2.56 -15.00 15.48
C LEU A 211 1.71 -15.85 16.45
N PHE A 212 1.87 -15.61 17.75
CA PHE A 212 0.94 -16.14 18.76
C PHE A 212 -0.47 -15.57 18.54
N SER A 213 -1.50 -16.37 18.87
CA SER A 213 -2.92 -16.02 18.68
C SER A 213 -3.31 -14.66 19.28
N GLU A 214 -2.75 -14.32 20.45
CA GLU A 214 -2.97 -13.03 21.12
C GLU A 214 -2.54 -11.83 20.27
N ASN A 215 -1.51 -11.99 19.45
CA ASN A 215 -0.90 -10.91 18.68
C ASN A 215 -1.40 -10.84 17.23
N GLN A 216 -2.13 -11.85 16.75
CA GLN A 216 -2.63 -11.89 15.37
C GLN A 216 -3.60 -10.74 15.08
N VAL A 217 -4.52 -10.45 16.00
CA VAL A 217 -5.47 -9.34 15.85
C VAL A 217 -4.77 -7.98 15.95
N CYS A 218 -3.80 -7.85 16.86
CA CYS A 218 -2.98 -6.64 16.97
C CYS A 218 -2.20 -6.37 15.69
N PHE A 219 -1.57 -7.39 15.11
CA PHE A 219 -0.87 -7.29 13.84
C PHE A 219 -1.81 -6.90 12.70
N ALA A 220 -2.98 -7.55 12.58
CA ALA A 220 -3.98 -7.19 11.57
C ALA A 220 -4.41 -5.72 11.69
N PHE A 221 -4.63 -5.23 12.92
CA PHE A 221 -4.94 -3.84 13.19
C PHE A 221 -3.79 -2.89 12.81
N LEU A 222 -2.55 -3.20 13.19
CA LEU A 222 -1.36 -2.42 12.83
C LEU A 222 -1.16 -2.36 11.30
N LEU A 223 -1.37 -3.48 10.61
CA LEU A 223 -1.27 -3.56 9.16
C LEU A 223 -2.30 -2.65 8.48
N CYS A 224 -3.57 -2.76 8.87
CA CYS A 224 -4.65 -1.94 8.32
C CYS A 224 -4.41 -0.44 8.61
N THR A 225 -4.05 -0.08 9.83
CA THR A 225 -3.82 1.33 10.21
C THR A 225 -2.61 1.92 9.51
N ALA A 226 -1.50 1.18 9.37
CA ALA A 226 -0.33 1.62 8.63
C ALA A 226 -0.65 1.85 7.14
N ILE A 227 -1.42 0.96 6.53
CA ILE A 227 -1.94 1.11 5.17
C ILE A 227 -2.79 2.39 5.04
N MET A 228 -3.78 2.57 5.91
CA MET A 228 -4.70 3.71 5.85
C MET A 228 -4.00 5.05 6.11
N LYS A 229 -2.95 5.07 6.93
CA LYS A 229 -2.11 6.26 7.17
C LYS A 229 -1.24 6.60 5.97
N ASN A 230 -0.71 5.59 5.25
CA ASN A 230 0.12 5.83 4.08
C ASN A 230 -0.69 6.34 2.88
N ASN A 231 -1.95 5.88 2.75
CA ASN A 231 -2.90 6.35 1.73
C ASN A 231 -3.18 7.87 1.79
N CYS A 232 -2.80 8.59 2.86
CA CYS A 232 -2.92 10.05 2.94
C CYS A 232 -1.95 10.82 2.05
N ASN A 233 -0.83 10.20 1.64
CA ASN A 233 0.30 10.95 1.09
C ASN A 233 0.40 10.90 -0.45
N GLU A 234 -0.08 9.83 -1.12
CA GLU A 234 0.00 9.73 -2.59
C GLU A 234 -1.11 8.86 -3.22
N ASN A 235 -1.74 9.42 -4.26
CA ASN A 235 -2.46 8.81 -5.39
C ASN A 235 -3.70 7.91 -5.16
N GLU A 236 -4.75 8.24 -5.94
CA GLU A 236 -6.09 7.62 -6.08
C GLU A 236 -6.13 6.11 -6.38
N ILE A 237 -4.99 5.42 -6.40
CA ILE A 237 -4.87 4.06 -6.95
C ILE A 237 -5.19 2.99 -5.91
N THR A 238 -5.09 3.28 -4.60
CA THR A 238 -5.09 2.21 -3.60
C THR A 238 -6.38 2.09 -2.78
N ASN A 239 -7.30 1.29 -3.34
CA ASN A 239 -8.34 0.54 -2.63
C ASN A 239 -9.48 1.36 -2.02
N ASN A 240 -10.62 0.69 -1.83
CA ASN A 240 -11.75 1.18 -1.03
C ASN A 240 -11.42 1.44 0.46
N LEU A 241 -10.15 1.32 0.87
CA LEU A 241 -9.72 1.59 2.23
C LEU A 241 -9.59 3.10 2.42
N GLY A 242 -10.41 3.63 3.33
CA GLY A 242 -10.38 5.04 3.70
C GLY A 242 -9.02 5.50 4.26
N THR A 243 -8.86 6.80 4.40
CA THR A 243 -7.64 7.42 4.94
C THR A 243 -7.80 7.72 6.43
N ILE A 244 -6.73 7.54 7.21
CA ILE A 244 -6.67 7.99 8.61
C ILE A 244 -5.68 9.14 8.69
N GLN A 245 -6.18 10.35 8.92
CA GLN A 245 -5.32 11.51 9.12
C GLN A 245 -4.54 11.38 10.44
N GLU A 246 -3.33 11.94 10.49
CA GLU A 246 -2.47 11.89 11.67
C GLU A 246 -3.15 12.47 12.92
N ASN A 247 -3.94 13.54 12.75
CA ASN A 247 -4.72 14.14 13.84
C ASN A 247 -5.75 13.16 14.42
N GLN A 248 -6.42 12.39 13.55
CA GLN A 248 -7.38 11.37 13.97
C GLN A 248 -6.68 10.20 14.64
N TRP A 249 -5.52 9.80 14.12
CA TRP A 249 -4.70 8.74 14.72
C TRP A 249 -4.21 9.12 16.13
N ASN A 250 -3.67 10.33 16.29
CA ASN A 250 -3.22 10.83 17.60
C ASN A 250 -4.38 10.97 18.58
N PHE A 251 -5.56 11.34 18.09
CA PHE A 251 -6.78 11.29 18.89
C PHE A 251 -7.06 9.85 19.35
N PHE A 252 -7.09 8.85 18.48
CA PHE A 252 -7.37 7.46 18.89
C PHE A 252 -6.37 6.92 19.93
N LEU A 253 -5.10 7.35 19.89
CA LEU A 253 -4.08 6.92 20.84
C LEU A 253 -4.11 7.70 22.17
N HIS A 254 -4.46 8.98 22.14
CA HIS A 254 -4.24 9.89 23.27
C HIS A 254 -5.48 10.68 23.70
N ALA A 255 -6.69 10.37 23.18
CA ALA A 255 -7.92 11.13 23.42
C ALA A 255 -8.17 11.42 24.90
N SER A 256 -8.07 10.42 25.77
CA SER A 256 -8.30 10.58 27.21
C SER A 256 -7.30 11.55 27.86
N MET A 257 -6.02 11.45 27.49
CA MET A 257 -4.99 12.35 27.99
C MET A 257 -5.18 13.78 27.46
N MET A 258 -5.47 13.93 26.18
CA MET A 258 -5.65 15.23 25.54
C MET A 258 -6.91 15.95 26.05
N ALA A 259 -8.01 15.23 26.27
CA ALA A 259 -9.24 15.77 26.85
C ALA A 259 -9.00 16.31 28.27
N ASN A 260 -8.15 15.67 29.06
CA ASN A 260 -7.80 16.14 30.41
C ASN A 260 -6.86 17.37 30.40
N ILE A 261 -6.03 17.54 29.37
CA ILE A 261 -5.08 18.66 29.26
C ILE A 261 -5.74 19.93 28.69
N ALA A 262 -6.70 19.78 27.76
CA ALA A 262 -7.37 20.90 27.10
C ALA A 262 -8.06 21.86 28.10
N ASP A 263 -8.59 21.34 29.21
CA ASP A 263 -9.17 22.12 30.31
C ASP A 263 -8.17 23.09 30.98
N ILE A 264 -6.86 22.83 30.90
CA ILE A 264 -5.82 23.66 31.54
C ILE A 264 -5.54 24.93 30.72
N HIS A 265 -5.78 24.90 29.40
CA HIS A 265 -5.46 26.00 28.50
C HIS A 265 -6.65 26.92 28.15
N ASP A 266 -7.89 26.52 28.45
CA ASP A 266 -9.10 27.23 28.00
C ASP A 266 -9.76 28.11 29.08
N SER A 267 -9.03 28.48 30.15
CA SER A 267 -9.50 29.48 31.12
C SER A 267 -9.48 30.92 30.58
N GLY A 268 -9.35 31.14 29.27
CA GLY A 268 -9.14 32.48 28.75
C GLY A 268 -9.13 32.67 27.23
N SER A 269 -10.09 32.17 26.45
CA SER A 269 -10.48 32.92 25.24
C SER A 269 -11.90 32.59 24.74
N THR A 270 -12.63 33.66 24.47
CA THR A 270 -14.01 33.71 23.99
C THR A 270 -14.09 33.32 22.50
N GLY A 271 -14.93 32.34 22.13
CA GLY A 271 -15.22 32.08 20.71
C GLY A 271 -16.02 30.80 20.37
N SER A 272 -17.35 30.89 20.43
CA SER A 272 -18.30 30.17 19.57
C SER A 272 -18.66 28.69 19.78
N CYS A 273 -18.30 28.03 20.89
CA CYS A 273 -19.06 26.85 21.33
C CYS A 273 -19.24 26.92 22.85
N ALA A 274 -20.39 27.43 23.28
CA ALA A 274 -20.74 27.42 24.69
C ALA A 274 -20.85 25.95 25.15
N PHE A 275 -19.79 25.47 25.82
CA PHE A 275 -19.74 24.21 26.56
C PHE A 275 -21.13 23.87 27.13
N MET A 276 -21.72 22.76 26.69
CA MET A 276 -22.89 22.17 27.34
C MET A 276 -22.41 21.64 28.70
N LYS A 277 -22.54 22.48 29.73
CA LYS A 277 -21.83 22.35 31.01
C LYS A 277 -22.23 21.18 31.90
N THR A 278 -23.35 20.51 31.65
CA THR A 278 -23.85 19.47 32.55
C THR A 278 -23.90 18.11 31.84
N PRO A 279 -23.12 17.12 32.33
CA PRO A 279 -23.24 15.76 31.82
C PRO A 279 -24.62 15.18 32.15
N PRO A 280 -25.18 14.31 31.29
CA PRO A 280 -26.32 13.49 31.67
C PRO A 280 -26.00 12.64 32.90
N HIS A 281 -26.96 12.42 33.80
CA HIS A 281 -26.75 11.67 35.06
C HIS A 281 -26.23 10.22 34.91
N TRP A 282 -26.23 9.66 33.70
CA TRP A 282 -25.79 8.31 33.39
C TRP A 282 -24.39 8.26 32.75
N ILE A 283 -23.72 9.41 32.55
CA ILE A 283 -22.35 9.52 32.03
C ILE A 283 -21.47 10.13 33.13
N THR A 284 -20.22 9.64 33.25
CA THR A 284 -19.23 10.24 34.17
C THR A 284 -18.70 11.56 33.61
N GLU A 285 -18.22 12.44 34.49
CA GLU A 285 -17.64 13.73 34.08
C GLU A 285 -16.44 13.55 33.13
N MET A 286 -15.60 12.53 33.35
CA MET A 286 -14.46 12.23 32.47
C MET A 286 -14.92 11.77 31.08
N MET A 287 -15.91 10.87 31.00
CA MET A 287 -16.45 10.42 29.70
C MET A 287 -17.12 11.57 28.94
N TRP A 288 -17.76 12.50 29.65
CA TRP A 288 -18.38 13.68 29.03
C TRP A 288 -17.32 14.62 28.45
N LYS A 289 -16.21 14.83 29.16
CA LYS A 289 -15.07 15.61 28.65
C LYS A 289 -14.46 15.00 27.40
N GLU A 290 -14.28 13.67 27.37
CA GLU A 290 -13.79 12.96 26.18
C GLU A 290 -14.76 13.12 25.00
N CYS A 291 -16.07 13.05 25.24
CA CYS A 291 -17.09 13.27 24.20
C CYS A 291 -17.07 14.71 23.67
N GLN A 292 -16.88 15.70 24.55
CA GLN A 292 -16.73 17.12 24.16
C GLN A 292 -15.47 17.31 23.31
N TYR A 293 -14.34 16.79 23.78
CA TYR A 293 -13.07 16.84 23.06
C TYR A 293 -13.20 16.19 21.66
N MET A 294 -13.86 15.03 21.56
CA MET A 294 -14.12 14.37 20.29
C MET A 294 -15.01 15.20 19.34
N SER A 295 -16.06 15.82 19.88
CA SER A 295 -16.99 16.67 19.11
C SER A 295 -16.31 17.91 18.54
N THR A 296 -15.33 18.47 19.26
CA THR A 296 -14.56 19.64 18.80
C THR A 296 -13.48 19.27 17.76
N HIS A 297 -12.78 18.15 17.96
CA HIS A 297 -11.62 17.79 17.14
C HIS A 297 -11.94 16.87 15.94
N MET A 298 -13.10 16.22 15.90
CA MET A 298 -13.51 15.38 14.77
C MET A 298 -14.81 15.88 14.13
N PRO A 299 -14.78 16.30 12.84
CA PRO A 299 -15.96 16.86 12.18
C PRO A 299 -17.11 15.84 12.07
N ALA A 300 -16.80 14.56 11.90
CA ALA A 300 -17.77 13.47 11.85
C ALA A 300 -18.57 13.31 13.16
N PHE A 301 -18.02 13.76 14.30
CA PHE A 301 -18.64 13.65 15.63
C PHE A 301 -19.09 15.00 16.19
N SER A 302 -19.14 16.04 15.37
CA SER A 302 -19.59 17.39 15.79
C SER A 302 -20.96 17.38 16.47
N LEU A 303 -21.90 16.55 16.01
CA LEU A 303 -23.26 16.43 16.55
C LEU A 303 -23.38 15.43 17.72
N LEU A 304 -22.28 14.84 18.20
CA LEU A 304 -22.34 13.80 19.23
C LEU A 304 -22.94 14.32 20.54
N CYS A 305 -22.46 15.45 21.05
CA CYS A 305 -22.92 16.02 22.32
C CYS A 305 -24.41 16.36 22.27
N GLU A 306 -24.90 16.86 21.13
CA GLU A 306 -26.32 17.15 20.90
C GLU A 306 -27.17 15.88 20.82
N SER A 307 -26.66 14.83 20.16
CA SER A 307 -27.31 13.52 20.08
C SER A 307 -27.43 12.82 21.43
N LEU A 308 -26.38 12.90 22.27
CA LEU A 308 -26.37 12.33 23.62
C LEU A 308 -27.44 12.92 24.53
N LEU A 309 -27.75 14.21 24.34
CA LEU A 309 -28.80 14.91 25.09
C LEU A 309 -30.19 14.66 24.51
N SER A 310 -30.32 14.62 23.18
CA SER A 310 -31.61 14.49 22.50
C SER A 310 -32.18 13.07 22.53
N ASN A 311 -31.33 12.04 22.50
CA ASN A 311 -31.74 10.63 22.37
C ASN A 311 -31.20 9.70 23.47
N PRO A 312 -31.51 9.94 24.77
CA PRO A 312 -30.90 9.20 25.87
C PRO A 312 -31.27 7.71 25.91
N GLN A 313 -32.42 7.32 25.35
CA GLN A 313 -32.84 5.91 25.32
C GLN A 313 -31.97 5.06 24.39
N GLN A 314 -31.58 5.60 23.24
CA GLN A 314 -30.71 4.92 22.28
C GLN A 314 -29.31 4.70 22.87
N TRP A 315 -28.74 5.75 23.48
CA TRP A 315 -27.41 5.67 24.09
C TRP A 315 -27.37 4.80 25.35
N ARG A 316 -28.46 4.74 26.12
CA ARG A 316 -28.59 3.75 27.21
C ARG A 316 -28.68 2.32 26.71
N ALA A 317 -29.41 2.08 25.61
CA ALA A 317 -29.43 0.77 24.98
C ALA A 317 -28.05 0.38 24.43
N PHE A 318 -27.30 1.35 23.89
CA PHE A 318 -25.93 1.15 23.44
C PHE A 318 -24.99 0.75 24.58
N ILE A 319 -24.98 1.49 25.70
CA ILE A 319 -24.12 1.21 26.86
C ILE A 319 -24.42 -0.16 27.49
N ASN A 320 -25.70 -0.54 27.56
CA ASN A 320 -26.11 -1.79 28.20
C ASN A 320 -26.05 -3.01 27.27
N SER A 321 -25.74 -2.81 25.98
CA SER A 321 -25.71 -3.90 25.00
C SER A 321 -24.44 -4.74 25.13
N GLN A 322 -24.59 -6.06 25.12
CA GLN A 322 -23.45 -6.99 25.11
C GLN A 322 -22.81 -7.13 23.71
N ASN A 323 -23.53 -6.76 22.64
CA ASN A 323 -23.06 -6.86 21.26
C ASN A 323 -23.23 -5.53 20.51
N VAL A 324 -22.29 -4.62 20.78
CA VAL A 324 -22.26 -3.24 20.29
C VAL A 324 -22.17 -3.19 18.75
N TYR A 325 -21.42 -4.10 18.14
CA TYR A 325 -21.21 -4.14 16.68
C TYR A 325 -22.51 -4.41 15.90
N TYR A 326 -23.36 -5.30 16.42
CA TYR A 326 -24.68 -5.54 15.82
C TYR A 326 -25.56 -4.28 15.89
N LEU A 327 -25.54 -3.58 17.03
CA LEU A 327 -26.37 -2.40 17.25
C LEU A 327 -25.96 -1.25 16.31
N ILE A 328 -24.66 -1.06 16.06
CA ILE A 328 -24.15 -0.06 15.11
C ILE A 328 -24.51 -0.42 13.65
N SER A 329 -24.62 -1.71 13.33
CA SER A 329 -24.95 -2.16 11.96
C SER A 329 -26.43 -2.04 11.59
N THR A 330 -27.30 -1.71 12.55
CA THR A 330 -28.75 -1.62 12.35
C THR A 330 -29.28 -0.23 12.66
N CYS A 331 -30.18 0.30 11.83
CA CYS A 331 -30.85 1.58 12.13
C CYS A 331 -31.66 1.48 13.43
N TYR A 332 -31.42 2.40 14.36
CA TYR A 332 -32.18 2.47 15.61
C TYR A 332 -33.66 2.77 15.32
N LYS A 333 -34.54 1.90 15.81
CA LYS A 333 -35.98 2.14 15.82
C LYS A 333 -36.38 2.54 17.24
N PRO A 334 -36.95 3.72 17.47
CA PRO A 334 -37.42 4.10 18.80
C PRO A 334 -38.49 3.11 19.25
N VAL A 335 -38.36 2.58 20.46
CA VAL A 335 -39.37 1.73 21.05
C VAL A 335 -40.61 2.59 21.30
N SER A 336 -41.56 2.56 20.37
CA SER A 336 -42.90 3.07 20.62
C SER A 336 -43.49 2.26 21.76
N SER A 337 -43.94 2.96 22.79
CA SER A 337 -44.66 2.44 23.94
C SER A 337 -45.96 1.77 23.50
N GLN A 338 -45.87 0.52 23.06
CA GLN A 338 -46.89 -0.54 23.02
C GLN A 338 -46.42 -1.69 22.11
N GLN A 339 -45.50 -2.51 22.59
CA GLN A 339 -45.45 -3.95 22.30
C GLN A 339 -44.42 -4.57 23.25
N GLY A 340 -44.96 -5.09 24.36
CA GLY A 340 -44.19 -5.87 25.31
C GLY A 340 -43.70 -7.18 24.69
N MET A 341 -42.58 -7.66 25.22
CA MET A 341 -42.18 -9.06 25.32
C MET A 341 -42.83 -10.00 24.29
N GLU A 342 -42.26 -10.15 23.08
CA GLU A 342 -42.41 -11.42 22.33
C GLU A 342 -41.50 -11.63 21.10
N ILE A 343 -40.60 -10.70 20.73
CA ILE A 343 -39.80 -10.86 19.49
C ILE A 343 -38.29 -10.95 19.73
N LEU A 344 -37.84 -11.70 20.76
CA LEU A 344 -36.41 -11.92 21.00
C LEU A 344 -35.91 -13.36 20.88
N GLU A 345 -36.78 -14.38 20.72
CA GLU A 345 -36.30 -15.77 20.56
C GLU A 345 -36.48 -16.36 19.16
N GLY A 346 -37.40 -15.84 18.33
CA GLY A 346 -37.75 -16.50 17.06
C GLY A 346 -36.90 -16.13 15.83
N GLN A 347 -36.26 -14.95 15.80
CA GLN A 347 -35.55 -14.45 14.61
C GLN A 347 -34.02 -14.64 14.65
N SER A 348 -33.46 -14.99 15.82
CA SER A 348 -32.02 -15.26 15.97
C SER A 348 -31.57 -16.54 15.24
N LEU A 349 -32.43 -17.55 15.14
CA LEU A 349 -32.05 -18.86 14.57
C LEU A 349 -32.11 -18.96 13.03
N LEU A 350 -32.82 -18.06 12.34
CA LEU A 350 -32.99 -18.14 10.88
C LEU A 350 -31.93 -17.35 10.11
N SER A 351 -31.44 -16.24 10.66
CA SER A 351 -30.39 -15.43 10.02
C SER A 351 -28.99 -15.98 10.25
N VAL A 352 -28.74 -16.62 11.40
CA VAL A 352 -27.46 -17.30 11.70
C VAL A 352 -27.25 -18.53 10.80
N ARG A 353 -28.32 -19.24 10.43
CA ARG A 353 -28.24 -20.36 9.48
C ARG A 353 -27.91 -19.95 8.04
N LYS A 354 -28.18 -18.70 7.65
CA LYS A 354 -27.93 -18.24 6.28
C LYS A 354 -26.48 -17.78 6.07
N TYR A 355 -25.84 -17.25 7.12
CA TYR A 355 -24.41 -16.88 7.09
C TYR A 355 -23.49 -18.02 7.52
N GLY A 356 -23.95 -18.98 8.34
CA GLY A 356 -23.19 -20.19 8.66
C GLY A 356 -23.12 -21.22 7.54
N ARG A 357 -24.11 -21.27 6.63
CA ARG A 357 -24.14 -22.22 5.51
C ARG A 357 -23.27 -21.79 4.31
N MET A 358 -22.94 -20.51 4.17
CA MET A 358 -22.06 -20.05 3.09
C MET A 358 -20.56 -20.30 3.34
N MET A 359 -20.19 -20.80 4.53
CA MET A 359 -18.82 -21.20 4.89
C MET A 359 -18.63 -22.73 4.95
N GLU A 360 -19.59 -23.53 4.47
CA GLU A 360 -19.54 -25.00 4.56
C GLU A 360 -19.75 -25.72 3.22
N GLU A 361 -19.69 -25.01 2.08
CA GLU A 361 -19.72 -25.62 0.75
C GLU A 361 -18.50 -25.20 -0.10
N ALA A 362 -17.41 -25.95 0.08
CA ALA A 362 -16.43 -26.23 -0.98
C ALA A 362 -15.81 -27.62 -0.73
N PRO A 363 -15.54 -28.43 -1.77
CA PRO A 363 -15.62 -29.90 -1.71
C PRO A 363 -14.33 -30.60 -1.28
N ASP A 364 -14.53 -31.76 -0.65
CA ASP A 364 -13.68 -32.96 -0.58
C ASP A 364 -12.18 -32.84 -0.87
N LEU A 365 -11.39 -32.85 0.22
CA LEU A 365 -10.08 -33.50 0.22
C LEU A 365 -10.03 -34.48 1.40
N THR A 366 -10.00 -35.76 1.04
CA THR A 366 -9.91 -36.92 1.92
C THR A 366 -8.63 -36.90 2.77
N PRO A 367 -8.67 -37.30 4.06
CA PRO A 367 -7.47 -37.49 4.85
C PRO A 367 -6.88 -38.88 4.55
N PHE A 368 -5.71 -38.89 3.91
CA PHE A 368 -4.84 -40.06 3.81
C PHE A 368 -4.23 -40.34 5.19
N TRP A 369 -4.74 -41.35 5.89
CA TRP A 369 -4.19 -41.83 7.15
C TRP A 369 -2.82 -42.50 6.90
N ILE A 370 -1.75 -41.92 7.44
CA ILE A 370 -0.50 -42.66 7.65
C ILE A 370 -0.59 -43.27 9.05
N HIS A 371 -0.68 -44.60 9.10
CA HIS A 371 -0.53 -45.40 10.30
C HIS A 371 0.83 -45.11 10.96
N THR A 372 0.81 -44.60 12.18
CA THR A 372 1.94 -44.69 13.10
C THR A 372 1.80 -46.00 13.87
N ASP A 373 2.59 -46.99 13.47
CA ASP A 373 2.79 -48.21 14.24
C ASP A 373 3.79 -47.92 15.37
N ARG A 374 3.47 -48.37 16.57
CA ARG A 374 4.19 -48.13 17.82
C ARG A 374 4.58 -49.50 18.38
N SER A 375 5.84 -49.89 18.21
CA SER A 375 6.53 -50.92 19.02
C SER A 375 8.03 -50.56 19.04
N GLU A 376 8.55 -50.09 20.17
CA GLU A 376 9.33 -50.84 21.19
C GLU A 376 10.85 -50.96 20.87
N GLY A 377 11.67 -50.76 21.91
CA GLY A 377 13.14 -50.92 21.94
C GLY A 377 13.87 -49.57 22.03
N VAL A 378 14.30 -49.05 23.19
CA VAL A 378 15.38 -49.51 24.10
C VAL A 378 16.72 -49.67 23.37
N GLU A 379 17.64 -48.72 23.62
CA GLU A 379 19.10 -48.83 23.86
C GLU A 379 19.71 -47.43 23.60
N GLU A 380 20.11 -46.69 24.63
CA GLU A 380 21.44 -46.68 25.28
C GLU A 380 22.54 -45.92 24.48
N TRP A 381 23.10 -44.92 25.16
CA TRP A 381 24.23 -44.01 24.86
C TRP A 381 23.96 -42.73 24.06
#